data_AF-A0A8B8MWU6-F1
#
_entry.id   AF-A0A8B8MWU6-F1
#
_cell.length_a   1.000
_cell.length_b   1.000
_cell.length_c   1.000
_cell.angle_alpha   90.00
_cell.angle_beta   90.00
_cell.angle_gamma   90.00
#
_symmetry.space_group_name_H-M   'P 1'
#
loop_
_entity.id
_entity.type
_entity.pdbx_description
1 polymer ?
#
loop_
_entity_poly.entity_id
_entity_poly.type
_entity_poly.pdbx_seq_one_letter_code
_entity_poly.pdbx_strand_id
1 'polypeptide(L)'
;MSERGRRAPRGPPTRPVRPIDEILEEERAPGAVGMVGQDPTMAKTLQVLGAIWELMGQQTQRLVEQFLKLKPPKFARSGDLEAITSWIEELEKVFALLRYTDEDKVNLAIYQLQGNASSWRRATKDKVFSKGTIPAWDAFVEAFNGKYFSDTTRKQKIAEFLCLCQNQLLMDEYEARFAELSKYALRMIEDLVDRARRFRDRLKPEIKSVLVPLNLKDYDDLYEKAQVVERDLAERATATGS
;
A
#
# COMPACT_ATOMS: atom_id res chain seq x y z
N MET A 1 54.28 30.71 -6.36
CA MET A 1 53.08 30.19 -7.06
C MET A 1 53.03 28.69 -6.83
N SER A 2 52.06 28.18 -6.07
CA SER A 2 51.88 26.74 -5.85
C SER A 2 50.41 26.46 -5.57
N GLU A 3 49.67 26.02 -6.60
CA GLU A 3 48.29 25.56 -6.46
C GLU A 3 48.30 24.07 -6.08
N ARG A 4 47.90 23.74 -4.85
CA ARG A 4 47.52 22.37 -4.47
C ARG A 4 46.02 22.20 -4.66
N GLY A 5 45.64 21.43 -5.69
CA GLY A 5 44.28 21.00 -5.93
C GLY A 5 43.73 20.17 -4.76
N ARG A 6 42.57 20.58 -4.22
CA ARG A 6 41.80 19.80 -3.26
C ARG A 6 41.01 18.72 -4.03
N ARG A 7 41.32 17.44 -3.79
CA ARG A 7 40.48 16.31 -4.24
C ARG A 7 39.26 16.19 -3.33
N ALA A 8 38.08 16.02 -3.94
CA ALA A 8 36.83 15.69 -3.26
C ALA A 8 36.89 14.31 -2.58
N PRO A 9 36.17 14.10 -1.46
CA PRO A 9 36.14 12.82 -0.77
C PRO A 9 35.43 11.76 -1.62
N ARG A 10 36.06 10.60 -1.78
CA ARG A 10 35.47 9.43 -2.46
C ARG A 10 34.27 8.93 -1.62
N GLY A 11 33.10 8.85 -2.23
CA GLY A 11 31.93 8.21 -1.62
C GLY A 11 32.20 6.74 -1.29
N PRO A 12 31.44 6.15 -0.35
CA PRO A 12 31.60 4.74 0.02
C PRO A 12 31.36 3.84 -1.21
N PRO A 13 32.11 2.73 -1.35
CA PRO A 13 31.95 1.83 -2.49
C PRO A 13 30.52 1.31 -2.55
N THR A 14 29.88 1.49 -3.71
CA THR A 14 28.62 0.83 -4.04
C THR A 14 28.87 -0.67 -4.06
N ARG A 15 28.43 -1.36 -3.00
CA ARG A 15 28.40 -2.82 -2.99
C ARG A 15 27.44 -3.27 -4.09
N PRO A 16 27.88 -4.12 -5.04
CA PRO A 16 26.98 -4.63 -6.06
C PRO A 16 25.81 -5.36 -5.41
N VAL A 17 24.61 -5.16 -5.96
CA VAL A 17 23.42 -5.90 -5.58
C VAL A 17 23.70 -7.37 -5.91
N ARG A 18 23.64 -8.24 -4.89
CA ARG A 18 23.89 -9.67 -5.06
C ARG A 18 22.87 -10.27 -6.06
N PRO A 19 23.30 -11.07 -7.05
CA PRO A 19 22.41 -11.83 -7.93
C PRO A 19 21.46 -12.72 -7.12
N ILE A 20 20.28 -12.99 -7.67
CA ILE A 20 19.24 -13.83 -7.02
C ILE A 20 19.80 -15.19 -6.61
N ASP A 21 20.66 -15.78 -7.44
CA ASP A 21 21.29 -17.07 -7.20
C ASP A 21 22.14 -17.09 -5.92
N GLU A 22 22.75 -15.95 -5.55
CA GLU A 22 23.63 -15.82 -4.38
C GLU A 22 22.86 -15.63 -3.07
N ILE A 23 21.59 -15.21 -3.15
CA ILE A 23 20.69 -15.08 -1.99
C ILE A 23 19.99 -16.43 -1.73
N LEU A 24 19.72 -17.19 -2.80
CA LEU A 24 19.14 -18.53 -2.73
C LEU A 24 20.14 -19.57 -2.19
N GLU A 25 21.45 -19.35 -2.34
CA GLU A 25 22.52 -20.19 -1.80
C GLU A 25 22.75 -20.03 -0.28
N GLU A 26 22.19 -19.00 0.37
CA GLU A 26 22.36 -18.76 1.82
C GLU A 26 21.46 -19.69 2.67
N GLU A 27 20.48 -20.37 2.05
CA GLU A 27 19.68 -21.48 2.58
C GLU A 27 20.36 -22.84 2.33
N ARG A 28 21.67 -22.93 2.61
CA ARG A 28 22.41 -24.19 2.50
C ARG A 28 22.06 -25.10 3.68
N ALA A 29 21.51 -26.28 3.37
CA ALA A 29 21.11 -27.33 4.29
C ALA A 29 22.06 -27.55 5.50
N PRO A 30 21.54 -27.88 6.70
CA PRO A 30 22.39 -28.34 7.79
C PRO A 30 23.12 -29.62 7.38
N GLY A 31 24.44 -29.61 7.58
CA GLY A 31 25.37 -30.62 7.10
C GLY A 31 25.03 -32.05 7.54
N ALA A 32 24.97 -32.96 6.56
CA ALA A 32 25.00 -34.39 6.79
C ALA A 32 26.46 -34.86 6.88
N VAL A 33 27.03 -34.86 8.09
CA VAL A 33 28.25 -35.63 8.39
C VAL A 33 27.85 -36.91 9.11
N GLY A 34 27.94 -38.02 8.38
CA GLY A 34 28.24 -39.35 8.90
C GLY A 34 27.12 -40.11 9.63
N MET A 35 26.59 -41.16 8.99
CA MET A 35 26.81 -42.57 9.39
C MET A 35 25.73 -43.51 8.82
N VAL A 36 26.25 -44.46 8.05
CA VAL A 36 25.78 -45.80 7.68
C VAL A 36 24.52 -46.31 8.38
N GLY A 37 23.55 -46.66 7.54
CA GLY A 37 22.35 -47.43 7.83
C GLY A 37 21.38 -47.23 6.67
N GLN A 38 21.52 -47.99 5.57
CA GLN A 38 20.57 -47.94 4.46
C GLN A 38 19.25 -48.61 4.90
N ASP A 39 18.47 -47.89 5.71
CA ASP A 39 17.05 -48.15 5.82
C ASP A 39 16.40 -47.64 4.51
N PRO A 40 15.84 -48.52 3.67
CA PRO A 40 15.17 -48.13 2.43
C PRO A 40 14.00 -47.16 2.68
N THR A 41 13.51 -47.05 3.91
CA THR A 41 12.52 -46.05 4.35
C THR A 41 13.15 -44.66 4.40
N MET A 42 14.32 -44.50 5.03
CA MET A 42 15.02 -43.22 5.14
C MET A 42 15.46 -42.67 3.79
N ALA A 43 15.91 -43.55 2.88
CA ALA A 43 16.28 -43.14 1.51
C ALA A 43 15.07 -42.59 0.73
N LYS A 44 13.89 -43.22 0.87
CA LYS A 44 12.64 -42.73 0.27
C LYS A 44 12.20 -41.41 0.91
N THR A 45 12.34 -41.26 2.24
CA THR A 45 12.01 -40.01 2.94
C THR A 45 12.87 -38.85 2.45
N LEU A 46 14.19 -39.05 2.32
CA LEU A 46 15.10 -38.02 1.81
C LEU A 46 14.82 -37.65 0.35
N GLN A 47 14.48 -38.62 -0.50
CA GLN A 47 14.10 -38.37 -1.89
C GLN A 47 12.81 -37.54 -1.99
N VAL A 48 11.81 -37.86 -1.17
CA VAL A 48 10.55 -37.09 -1.11
C VAL A 48 10.80 -35.68 -0.60
N LEU A 49 11.62 -35.49 0.44
CA LEU A 49 11.98 -34.16 0.93
C LEU A 49 12.75 -33.33 -0.12
N GLY A 50 13.66 -33.96 -0.88
CA GLY A 50 14.34 -33.31 -2.00
C GLY A 50 13.37 -32.87 -3.11
N ALA A 51 12.44 -33.74 -3.49
CA ALA A 51 11.41 -33.41 -4.48
C ALA A 51 10.47 -32.28 -4.00
N ILE A 52 10.12 -32.27 -2.70
CA ILE A 52 9.34 -31.18 -2.09
C ILE A 52 10.13 -29.86 -2.12
N TRP A 53 11.42 -29.88 -1.81
CA TRP A 53 12.29 -28.71 -1.88
C TRP A 53 12.38 -28.12 -3.29
N GLU A 54 12.63 -28.95 -4.30
CA GLU A 54 12.66 -28.52 -5.71
C GLU A 54 11.30 -27.96 -6.16
N LEU A 55 10.21 -28.59 -5.74
CA LEU A 55 8.86 -28.12 -6.04
C LEU A 55 8.58 -26.75 -5.41
N MET A 56 8.99 -26.53 -4.14
CA MET A 56 8.87 -25.23 -3.47
C MET A 56 9.70 -24.15 -4.16
N GLY A 57 10.93 -24.47 -4.60
CA GLY A 57 11.78 -23.56 -5.36
C GLY A 57 11.18 -23.15 -6.71
N GLN A 58 10.69 -24.12 -7.49
CA GLN A 58 10.03 -23.87 -8.78
C GLN A 58 8.76 -23.03 -8.62
N GLN A 59 7.96 -23.31 -7.59
CA GLN A 59 6.75 -22.54 -7.30
C GLN A 59 7.09 -21.08 -6.97
N THR A 60 8.11 -20.85 -6.13
CA THR A 60 8.58 -19.50 -5.78
C THR A 60 9.07 -18.74 -7.00
N GLN A 61 9.84 -19.39 -7.88
CA GLN A 61 10.32 -18.77 -9.12
C GLN A 61 9.17 -18.36 -10.05
N ARG A 62 8.20 -19.25 -10.28
CA ARG A 62 7.00 -18.95 -11.08
C ARG A 62 6.22 -17.77 -10.51
N LEU A 63 6.08 -17.74 -9.20
CA LEU A 63 5.41 -16.69 -8.44
C LEU A 63 6.11 -15.33 -8.64
N VAL A 64 7.43 -15.27 -8.56
CA VAL A 64 8.20 -14.04 -8.83
C VAL A 64 8.07 -13.60 -10.30
N GLU A 65 8.15 -14.54 -11.25
CA GLU A 65 8.00 -14.23 -12.67
C GLU A 65 6.62 -13.65 -13.01
N GLN A 66 5.55 -14.22 -12.43
CA GLN A 66 4.19 -13.71 -12.57
C GLN A 66 4.05 -12.31 -11.97
N PHE A 67 4.62 -12.09 -10.79
CA PHE A 67 4.65 -10.76 -10.16
C PHE A 67 5.31 -9.74 -11.07
N LEU A 68 6.52 -10.00 -11.56
CA LEU A 68 7.26 -9.05 -12.39
C LEU A 68 6.59 -8.79 -13.75
N LYS A 69 5.90 -9.78 -14.32
CA LYS A 69 5.10 -9.62 -15.55
C LYS A 69 3.97 -8.59 -15.39
N LEU A 70 3.40 -8.47 -14.19
CA LEU A 70 2.37 -7.48 -13.86
C LEU A 70 2.94 -6.08 -13.63
N LYS A 71 4.26 -5.89 -13.75
CA LYS A 71 4.96 -4.60 -13.59
C LYS A 71 4.56 -3.85 -12.32
N PRO A 72 4.69 -4.48 -11.15
CA PRO A 72 4.35 -3.90 -9.87
C PRO A 72 5.08 -2.57 -9.65
N PRO A 73 4.44 -1.60 -8.99
CA PRO A 73 5.01 -0.29 -8.79
C PRO A 73 6.20 -0.34 -7.82
N LYS A 74 7.18 0.52 -8.08
CA LYS A 74 8.37 0.70 -7.23
C LYS A 74 8.18 1.88 -6.30
N PHE A 75 8.76 1.81 -5.10
CA PHE A 75 8.67 2.89 -4.11
C PHE A 75 10.06 3.36 -3.66
N ALA A 76 10.44 4.59 -4.04
CA ALA A 76 11.79 5.12 -3.84
C ALA A 76 11.92 6.20 -2.75
N ARG A 77 10.85 6.96 -2.48
CA ARG A 77 10.85 8.16 -1.62
C ARG A 77 9.56 8.23 -0.80
N SER A 78 9.60 8.93 0.34
CA SER A 78 8.38 9.51 0.94
C SER A 78 7.65 10.36 -0.10
N GLY A 79 6.62 9.79 -0.72
CA GLY A 79 5.72 10.52 -1.61
C GLY A 79 4.77 11.40 -0.83
N ASP A 80 3.85 12.04 -1.54
CA ASP A 80 2.58 12.39 -0.92
C ASP A 80 1.90 11.12 -0.39
N LEU A 81 0.94 11.31 0.49
CA LEU A 81 0.25 10.21 1.12
C LEU A 81 -0.46 9.30 0.10
N GLU A 82 -0.96 9.90 -0.99
CA GLU A 82 -1.66 9.19 -2.04
C GLU A 82 -0.75 8.16 -2.72
N ALA A 83 0.49 8.52 -3.04
CA ALA A 83 1.49 7.60 -3.58
C ALA A 83 1.84 6.47 -2.60
N ILE A 84 1.85 6.73 -1.30
CA ILE A 84 2.09 5.70 -0.27
C ILE A 84 0.91 4.72 -0.22
N THR A 85 -0.33 5.24 -0.16
CA THR A 85 -1.53 4.39 -0.12
C THR A 85 -1.72 3.62 -1.42
N SER A 86 -1.57 4.29 -2.56
CA SER A 86 -1.69 3.67 -3.88
C SER A 86 -0.66 2.56 -4.08
N TRP A 87 0.58 2.74 -3.61
CA TRP A 87 1.59 1.70 -3.73
C TRP A 87 1.21 0.41 -2.99
N ILE A 88 0.66 0.50 -1.78
CA ILE A 88 0.17 -0.67 -1.03
C ILE A 88 -1.04 -1.29 -1.73
N GLU A 89 -2.03 -0.48 -2.11
CA GLU A 89 -3.25 -0.96 -2.78
C GLU A 89 -2.95 -1.71 -4.09
N GLU A 90 -2.02 -1.20 -4.91
CA GLU A 90 -1.62 -1.85 -6.16
C GLU A 90 -0.90 -3.19 -5.92
N LEU A 91 -0.08 -3.29 -4.86
CA LEU A 91 0.53 -4.56 -4.47
C LEU A 91 -0.54 -5.55 -3.98
N GLU A 92 -1.48 -5.11 -3.14
CA GLU A 92 -2.55 -5.96 -2.61
C GLU A 92 -3.45 -6.51 -3.71
N LYS A 93 -3.74 -5.75 -4.77
CA LYS A 93 -4.47 -6.25 -5.95
C LYS A 93 -3.75 -7.43 -6.61
N VAL A 94 -2.45 -7.30 -6.84
CA VAL A 94 -1.63 -8.37 -7.42
C VAL A 94 -1.58 -9.57 -6.49
N PHE A 95 -1.46 -9.32 -5.19
CA PHE A 95 -1.34 -10.37 -4.19
C PHE A 95 -2.63 -11.16 -4.00
N ALA A 96 -3.79 -10.50 -4.04
CA ALA A 96 -5.09 -11.13 -4.01
C ALA A 96 -5.32 -12.01 -5.25
N LEU A 97 -4.93 -11.52 -6.44
CA LEU A 97 -5.08 -12.25 -7.69
C LEU A 97 -4.28 -13.56 -7.72
N LEU A 98 -3.05 -13.53 -7.21
CA LEU A 98 -2.12 -14.67 -7.25
C LEU A 98 -2.08 -15.50 -5.97
N ARG A 99 -2.84 -15.09 -4.94
CA ARG A 99 -2.98 -15.77 -3.64
C ARG A 99 -1.65 -16.02 -2.92
N TYR A 100 -0.79 -15.01 -2.90
CA TYR A 100 0.50 -15.10 -2.19
C TYR A 100 0.34 -15.31 -0.68
N THR A 101 1.31 -16.01 -0.09
CA THR A 101 1.45 -16.09 1.37
C THR A 101 1.93 -14.75 1.92
N ASP A 102 1.72 -14.48 3.20
CA ASP A 102 2.19 -13.24 3.82
C ASP A 102 3.71 -13.06 3.71
N GLU A 103 4.46 -14.16 3.81
CA GLU A 103 5.91 -14.15 3.62
C GLU A 103 6.29 -13.72 2.20
N ASP A 104 5.64 -14.29 1.17
CA ASP A 104 5.84 -13.89 -0.22
C ASP A 104 5.53 -12.41 -0.43
N LYS A 105 4.40 -11.93 0.11
CA LYS A 105 3.98 -10.51 -0.01
C LYS A 105 5.04 -9.58 0.55
N VAL A 106 5.54 -9.87 1.75
CA VAL A 106 6.57 -9.04 2.41
C VAL A 106 7.87 -9.07 1.59
N ASN A 107 8.31 -10.23 1.13
CA ASN A 107 9.54 -10.36 0.34
C ASN A 107 9.45 -9.61 -0.99
N LEU A 108 8.33 -9.74 -1.70
CA LEU A 108 8.07 -9.06 -2.97
C LEU A 108 7.93 -7.54 -2.80
N ALA A 109 7.28 -7.08 -1.72
CA ALA A 109 7.18 -5.65 -1.43
C ALA A 109 8.55 -5.04 -1.10
N ILE A 110 9.38 -5.74 -0.30
CA ILE A 110 10.76 -5.32 -0.02
C ILE A 110 11.58 -5.21 -1.30
N TYR A 111 11.40 -6.16 -2.22
CA TYR A 111 12.06 -6.15 -3.52
C TYR A 111 11.71 -4.89 -4.34
N GLN A 112 10.46 -4.39 -4.22
CA GLN A 112 10.03 -3.16 -4.89
C GLN A 112 10.47 -1.86 -4.20
N LEU A 113 11.06 -1.93 -3.01
CA LEU A 113 11.60 -0.75 -2.33
C LEU A 113 12.93 -0.32 -2.97
N GLN A 114 13.05 0.97 -3.25
CA GLN A 114 14.25 1.57 -3.81
C GLN A 114 14.75 2.75 -2.95
N GLY A 115 15.96 3.22 -3.22
CA GLY A 115 16.51 4.42 -2.60
C GLY A 115 16.40 4.47 -1.07
N ASN A 116 15.74 5.50 -0.54
CA ASN A 116 15.59 5.71 0.90
C ASN A 116 14.74 4.60 1.55
N ALA A 117 13.76 4.05 0.83
CA ALA A 117 12.92 2.98 1.35
C ALA A 117 13.69 1.67 1.56
N SER A 118 14.55 1.32 0.61
CA SER A 118 15.47 0.18 0.77
C SER A 118 16.42 0.37 1.96
N SER A 119 16.91 1.60 2.18
CA SER A 119 17.83 1.93 3.28
C SER A 119 17.13 1.86 4.63
N TRP A 120 15.90 2.35 4.73
CA TRP A 120 15.06 2.20 5.93
C TRP A 120 14.83 0.72 6.26
N ARG A 121 14.40 -0.08 5.28
CA ARG A 121 14.12 -1.51 5.49
C ARG A 121 15.33 -2.29 5.99
N ARG A 122 16.53 -1.93 5.52
CA ARG A 122 17.79 -2.50 6.02
C ARG A 122 18.07 -2.11 7.47
N ALA A 123 17.78 -0.87 7.86
CA ALA A 123 17.99 -0.37 9.22
C ALA A 123 16.98 -0.89 10.25
N THR A 124 15.79 -1.31 9.80
CA THR A 124 14.70 -1.79 10.68
C THR A 124 14.47 -3.29 10.60
N LYS A 125 15.30 -4.04 9.84
CA LYS A 125 15.14 -5.49 9.62
C LYS A 125 14.95 -6.26 10.93
N ASP A 126 15.83 -6.03 11.89
CA ASP A 126 15.83 -6.77 13.16
C ASP A 126 14.86 -6.19 14.21
N LYS A 127 14.22 -5.06 13.92
CA LYS A 127 13.23 -4.41 14.81
C LYS A 127 11.79 -4.77 14.48
N VAL A 128 11.49 -4.91 13.19
CA VAL A 128 10.13 -5.17 12.70
C VAL A 128 9.91 -6.66 12.46
N PHE A 129 10.95 -7.39 12.05
CA PHE A 129 10.88 -8.83 11.79
C PHE A 129 11.95 -9.55 12.62
N SER A 130 11.56 -10.04 13.79
CA SER A 130 12.44 -10.85 14.64
C SER A 130 12.89 -12.10 13.87
N LYS A 131 14.18 -12.48 14.00
CA LYS A 131 14.68 -13.72 13.42
C LYS A 131 13.84 -14.91 13.91
N GLY A 132 13.31 -15.70 12.97
CA GLY A 132 12.50 -16.89 13.26
C GLY A 132 10.98 -16.65 13.35
N THR A 133 10.49 -15.43 13.08
CA THR A 133 9.05 -15.15 12.94
C THR A 133 8.69 -15.02 11.46
N ILE A 134 7.62 -15.70 11.04
CA ILE A 134 7.08 -15.55 9.68
C ILE A 134 6.66 -14.09 9.49
N PRO A 135 7.17 -13.38 8.48
CA PRO A 135 6.79 -11.99 8.24
C PRO A 135 5.30 -11.89 7.92
N ALA A 136 4.53 -11.24 8.79
CA ALA A 136 3.12 -10.94 8.53
C ALA A 136 3.03 -9.69 7.63
N TRP A 137 2.13 -9.74 6.64
CA TRP A 137 1.91 -8.60 5.73
C TRP A 137 1.44 -7.36 6.48
N ASP A 138 0.49 -7.52 7.40
CA ASP A 138 -0.07 -6.42 8.19
C ASP A 138 0.99 -5.71 9.03
N ALA A 139 1.94 -6.47 9.61
CA ALA A 139 3.06 -5.91 10.37
C ALA A 139 4.02 -5.10 9.48
N PHE A 140 4.24 -5.54 8.23
CA PHE A 140 4.99 -4.77 7.24
C PHE A 140 4.27 -3.46 6.92
N VAL A 141 2.97 -3.52 6.61
CA VAL A 141 2.15 -2.35 6.26
C VAL A 141 2.12 -1.36 7.42
N GLU A 142 1.96 -1.83 8.65
CA GLU A 142 1.99 -0.98 9.85
C GLU A 142 3.34 -0.27 10.01
N ALA A 143 4.46 -1.00 9.92
CA ALA A 143 5.79 -0.41 10.05
C ALA A 143 6.12 0.56 8.89
N PHE A 144 5.71 0.21 7.67
CA PHE A 144 5.87 1.04 6.47
C PHE A 144 5.08 2.34 6.60
N ASN A 145 3.80 2.24 6.99
CA ASN A 145 2.96 3.39 7.28
C ASN A 145 3.51 4.21 8.45
N GLY A 146 3.94 3.62 9.55
CA GLY A 146 4.54 4.38 10.66
C GLY A 146 5.77 5.20 10.23
N LYS A 147 6.55 4.71 9.27
CA LYS A 147 7.73 5.44 8.74
C LYS A 147 7.36 6.55 7.76
N TYR A 148 6.48 6.27 6.81
CA TYR A 148 6.21 7.17 5.68
C TYR A 148 4.93 7.98 5.84
N PHE A 149 3.99 7.48 6.65
CA PHE A 149 2.78 8.16 7.08
C PHE A 149 2.91 8.65 8.52
N SER A 150 3.56 9.80 8.68
CA SER A 150 3.74 10.42 9.99
C SER A 150 2.39 10.74 10.67
N ASP A 151 2.34 10.70 12.00
CA ASP A 151 1.14 11.10 12.76
C ASP A 151 0.68 12.53 12.43
N THR A 152 1.62 13.42 12.12
CA THR A 152 1.31 14.78 11.69
C THR A 152 0.56 14.79 10.35
N THR A 153 0.99 13.99 9.39
CA THR A 153 0.32 13.85 8.08
C THR A 153 -1.07 13.22 8.23
N ARG A 154 -1.21 12.22 9.11
CA ARG A 154 -2.51 11.62 9.44
C ARG A 154 -3.46 12.65 10.04
N LYS A 155 -2.99 13.41 11.04
CA LYS A 155 -3.77 14.50 11.65
C LYS A 155 -4.16 15.57 10.63
N GLN A 156 -3.26 15.92 9.71
CA GLN A 156 -3.55 16.86 8.64
C GLN A 156 -4.67 16.36 7.73
N LYS A 157 -4.66 15.08 7.33
CA LYS A 157 -5.72 14.50 6.49
C LYS A 157 -7.06 14.40 7.20
N ILE A 158 -7.06 14.06 8.49
CA ILE A 158 -8.28 14.12 9.31
C ILE A 158 -8.81 15.56 9.38
N ALA A 159 -7.94 16.56 9.55
CA ALA A 159 -8.34 17.96 9.54
C ALA A 159 -8.88 18.40 8.16
N GLU A 160 -8.26 17.94 7.09
CA GLU A 160 -8.71 18.18 5.70
C GLU A 160 -10.10 17.58 5.47
N PHE A 161 -10.34 16.35 5.94
CA PHE A 161 -11.67 15.72 5.92
C PHE A 161 -12.71 16.51 6.72
N LEU A 162 -12.35 16.95 7.94
CA LEU A 162 -13.24 17.72 8.81
C LEU A 162 -13.65 19.07 8.23
N CYS A 163 -12.74 19.70 7.49
CA CYS A 163 -12.92 20.98 6.84
C CYS A 163 -13.40 20.87 5.38
N LEU A 164 -13.61 19.66 4.86
CA LEU A 164 -14.09 19.46 3.50
C LEU A 164 -15.52 19.99 3.39
N CYS A 165 -15.71 20.94 2.46
CA CYS A 165 -17.00 21.49 2.05
C CYS A 165 -17.05 21.44 0.52
N GLN A 166 -18.24 21.28 -0.05
CA GLN A 166 -18.44 21.24 -1.49
C GLN A 166 -17.88 22.51 -2.17
N ASN A 167 -18.11 23.69 -1.58
CA ASN A 167 -17.57 24.97 -2.07
C ASN A 167 -17.83 25.19 -3.56
N GLN A 168 -16.79 25.25 -4.40
CA GLN A 168 -16.88 25.43 -5.86
C GLN A 168 -16.76 24.11 -6.63
N LEU A 169 -16.59 22.98 -5.93
CA LEU A 169 -16.51 21.67 -6.56
C LEU A 169 -17.86 21.28 -7.16
N LEU A 170 -17.80 20.55 -8.26
CA LEU A 170 -18.95 19.80 -8.76
C LEU A 170 -19.27 18.64 -7.79
N MET A 171 -20.49 18.14 -7.83
CA MET A 171 -20.95 17.07 -6.95
C MET A 171 -20.02 15.85 -7.01
N ASP A 172 -19.61 15.46 -8.22
CA ASP A 172 -18.76 14.29 -8.46
C ASP A 172 -17.34 14.51 -7.92
N GLU A 173 -16.79 15.71 -8.05
CA GLU A 173 -15.47 16.06 -7.52
C GLU A 173 -15.48 16.10 -5.99
N TYR A 174 -16.57 16.59 -5.40
CA TYR A 174 -16.77 16.61 -3.97
C TYR A 174 -16.93 15.20 -3.39
N GLU A 175 -17.70 14.34 -4.06
CA GLU A 175 -17.86 12.92 -3.69
C GLU A 175 -16.52 12.21 -3.72
N ALA A 176 -15.76 12.34 -4.81
CA ALA A 176 -14.46 11.72 -4.95
C ALA A 176 -13.50 12.14 -3.81
N ARG A 177 -13.47 13.45 -3.47
CA ARG A 177 -12.67 13.94 -2.34
C ARG A 177 -13.17 13.47 -0.98
N PHE A 178 -14.48 13.37 -0.80
CA PHE A 178 -15.06 12.85 0.43
C PHE A 178 -14.67 11.38 0.63
N ALA A 179 -14.83 10.55 -0.41
CA ALA A 179 -14.42 9.15 -0.41
C ALA A 179 -12.91 9.00 -0.14
N GLU A 180 -12.08 9.76 -0.87
CA GLU A 180 -10.62 9.75 -0.72
C GLU A 180 -10.18 10.12 0.70
N LEU A 181 -10.75 11.17 1.31
CA LEU A 181 -10.33 11.61 2.65
C LEU A 181 -10.92 10.75 3.77
N SER A 182 -12.07 10.11 3.53
CA SER A 182 -12.75 9.28 4.52
C SER A 182 -11.92 8.06 4.97
N LYS A 183 -11.03 7.55 4.12
CA LYS A 183 -10.12 6.43 4.44
C LYS A 183 -9.21 6.72 5.64
N TYR A 184 -8.95 7.99 5.94
CA TYR A 184 -8.13 8.40 7.09
C TYR A 184 -8.93 8.65 8.37
N ALA A 185 -10.26 8.64 8.28
CA ALA A 185 -11.19 8.98 9.36
C ALA A 185 -12.29 7.92 9.55
N LEU A 186 -11.96 6.63 9.39
CA LEU A 186 -12.92 5.52 9.43
C LEU A 186 -13.86 5.55 10.65
N ARG A 187 -13.33 5.79 11.85
CA ARG A 187 -14.13 5.89 13.08
C ARG A 187 -15.18 7.02 13.05
N MET A 188 -15.02 8.01 12.18
CA MET A 188 -15.97 9.14 12.05
C MET A 188 -17.10 8.87 11.06
N ILE A 189 -16.94 7.87 10.19
CA ILE A 189 -17.89 7.46 9.15
C ILE A 189 -18.32 5.99 9.30
N GLU A 190 -18.09 5.40 10.46
CA GLU A 190 -18.43 4.02 10.78
C GLU A 190 -19.95 3.81 10.75
N ASP A 191 -20.71 4.76 11.31
CA ASP A 191 -22.15 4.80 11.13
C ASP A 191 -22.50 5.41 9.77
N LEU A 192 -23.16 4.61 8.93
CA LEU A 192 -23.57 5.01 7.58
C LEU A 192 -24.54 6.20 7.60
N VAL A 193 -25.38 6.31 8.62
CA VAL A 193 -26.31 7.43 8.76
C VAL A 193 -25.57 8.72 9.11
N ASP A 194 -24.61 8.65 10.03
CA ASP A 194 -23.71 9.77 10.33
C ASP A 194 -22.83 10.14 9.13
N ARG A 195 -22.37 9.17 8.32
CA ARG A 195 -21.65 9.42 7.07
C ARG A 195 -22.50 10.25 6.10
N ALA A 196 -23.73 9.82 5.82
CA ALA A 196 -24.67 10.55 4.96
C ALA A 196 -24.96 11.95 5.53
N ARG A 197 -25.16 12.07 6.84
CA ARG A 197 -25.38 13.36 7.52
C ARG A 197 -24.20 14.31 7.31
N ARG A 198 -22.97 13.85 7.53
CA ARG A 198 -21.75 14.66 7.34
C ARG A 198 -21.59 15.12 5.90
N PHE A 199 -21.83 14.23 4.93
CA PHE A 199 -21.78 14.57 3.51
C PHE A 199 -22.76 15.70 3.19
N ARG A 200 -24.04 15.54 3.59
CA ARG A 200 -25.10 16.54 3.42
C ARG A 200 -24.77 17.87 4.08
N ASP A 201 -24.26 17.84 5.30
CA ASP A 201 -24.09 19.04 6.11
C ASP A 201 -23.04 20.00 5.54
N ARG A 202 -22.16 19.48 4.69
CA ARG A 202 -21.05 20.16 4.02
C ARG A 202 -21.31 20.49 2.55
N LEU A 203 -22.51 20.20 2.04
CA LEU A 203 -22.96 20.63 0.72
C LEU A 203 -23.19 22.14 0.64
N LYS A 204 -23.19 22.67 -0.60
CA LYS A 204 -23.60 24.04 -0.90
C LYS A 204 -24.99 24.33 -0.30
N PRO A 205 -25.23 25.50 0.32
CA PRO A 205 -26.50 25.83 0.96
C PRO A 205 -27.72 25.63 0.05
N GLU A 206 -27.58 25.96 -1.23
CA GLU A 206 -28.63 25.86 -2.25
C GLU A 206 -29.09 24.42 -2.41
N ILE A 207 -28.15 23.49 -2.57
CA ILE A 207 -28.42 22.05 -2.69
C ILE A 207 -28.92 21.49 -1.36
N LYS A 208 -28.24 21.83 -0.26
CA LYS A 208 -28.57 21.36 1.10
C LYS A 208 -30.01 21.72 1.48
N SER A 209 -30.47 22.92 1.14
CA SER A 209 -31.83 23.38 1.46
C SER A 209 -32.93 22.50 0.85
N VAL A 210 -32.68 21.95 -0.34
CA VAL A 210 -33.61 21.05 -1.05
C VAL A 210 -33.58 19.64 -0.45
N LEU A 211 -32.41 19.18 -0.02
CA LEU A 211 -32.22 17.80 0.47
C LEU A 211 -32.57 17.62 1.96
N VAL A 212 -32.47 18.65 2.79
CA VAL A 212 -32.77 18.57 4.24
C VAL A 212 -34.19 18.04 4.52
N PRO A 213 -35.26 18.54 3.86
CA PRO A 213 -36.62 18.05 4.09
C PRO A 213 -36.83 16.58 3.73
N LEU A 214 -36.02 16.04 2.80
CA LEU A 214 -36.11 14.65 2.37
C LEU A 214 -35.56 13.66 3.42
N ASN A 215 -34.76 14.16 4.38
CA ASN A 215 -34.21 13.38 5.49
C ASN A 215 -33.58 12.04 5.06
N LEU A 216 -32.83 12.09 3.96
CA LEU A 216 -32.17 10.92 3.38
C LEU A 216 -31.10 10.42 4.35
N LYS A 217 -31.19 9.13 4.70
CA LYS A 217 -30.27 8.45 5.62
C LYS A 217 -29.24 7.60 4.90
N ASP A 218 -29.59 7.17 3.69
CA ASP A 218 -28.71 6.43 2.82
C ASP A 218 -27.78 7.40 2.07
N TYR A 219 -26.50 7.03 1.96
CA TYR A 219 -25.47 7.87 1.35
C TYR A 219 -25.61 7.92 -0.17
N ASP A 220 -25.94 6.80 -0.80
CA ASP A 220 -26.03 6.69 -2.26
C ASP A 220 -27.26 7.44 -2.76
N ASP A 221 -28.41 7.26 -2.10
CA ASP A 221 -29.64 8.03 -2.38
C ASP A 221 -29.42 9.54 -2.24
N LEU A 222 -28.65 9.95 -1.22
CA LEU A 222 -28.31 11.35 -0.97
C LEU A 222 -27.45 11.92 -2.09
N TYR A 223 -26.44 11.17 -2.52
CA TYR A 223 -25.53 11.57 -3.59
C TYR A 223 -26.27 11.72 -4.93
N GLU A 224 -27.07 10.73 -5.33
CA GLU A 224 -27.83 10.77 -6.58
C GLU A 224 -28.78 11.97 -6.63
N LYS A 225 -29.51 12.22 -5.54
CA LYS A 225 -30.41 13.38 -5.46
C LYS A 225 -29.65 14.70 -5.45
N ALA A 226 -28.49 14.76 -4.82
CA ALA A 226 -27.65 15.95 -4.83
C ALA A 226 -27.16 16.29 -6.25
N GLN A 227 -26.79 15.29 -7.05
CA GLN A 227 -26.43 15.48 -8.47
C GLN A 227 -27.61 16.03 -9.29
N VAL A 228 -28.82 15.49 -9.09
CA VAL A 228 -30.03 15.97 -9.79
C VAL A 228 -30.29 17.45 -9.47
N VAL A 229 -30.19 17.82 -8.18
CA VAL A 229 -30.41 19.21 -7.74
C VAL A 229 -29.32 20.14 -8.30
N GLU A 230 -28.05 19.72 -8.32
CA GLU A 230 -26.97 20.54 -8.89
C GLU A 230 -27.20 20.83 -10.39
N ARG A 231 -27.66 19.84 -11.16
CA ARG A 231 -27.98 20.04 -12.58
C ARG A 231 -29.16 21.00 -12.80
N ASP A 232 -30.26 20.81 -12.07
CA ASP A 232 -31.44 21.70 -12.17
C ASP A 232 -31.09 23.16 -11.79
N LEU A 233 -30.26 23.36 -10.76
CA LEU A 233 -29.78 24.69 -10.40
C LEU A 233 -28.90 25.31 -11.50
N ALA A 234 -28.04 24.53 -12.14
CA ALA A 234 -27.22 24.99 -13.26
C ALA A 234 -28.06 25.38 -14.47
N GLU A 235 -29.09 24.60 -14.82
CA GLU A 235 -30.02 24.89 -15.92
C GLU A 235 -30.83 26.17 -15.68
N ARG A 236 -31.27 26.43 -14.44
CA ARG A 236 -31.99 27.67 -14.10
C ARG A 236 -31.10 28.90 -14.17
N ALA A 237 -29.83 28.76 -13.79
CA ALA A 237 -28.86 29.85 -13.87
C ALA A 237 -28.58 30.26 -15.33
N THR A 238 -28.52 29.32 -16.27
CA THR A 238 -28.33 29.63 -17.70
C THR A 238 -29.57 30.24 -18.34
N ALA A 239 -30.78 29.81 -17.93
CA ALA A 239 -32.04 30.35 -18.41
C ALA A 239 -32.32 31.80 -17.95
N THR A 240 -31.76 32.22 -16.82
CA THR A 240 -31.94 33.59 -16.26
C THR A 240 -30.91 34.59 -16.80
N GLY A 241 -29.83 34.10 -17.43
CA GLY A 241 -28.75 34.92 -18.00
C GLY A 241 -28.80 35.13 -19.52
N SER A 242 -29.84 34.61 -20.19
CA SER A 242 -30.14 34.84 -21.62
C SER A 242 -31.27 35.86 -21.77
#